data_AF-A0A1D6LDR8-F1
#
_entry.id   AF-A0A1D6LDR8-F1
#
_cell.length_a   1.000
_cell.length_b   1.000
_cell.length_c   1.000
_cell.angle_alpha   90.00
_cell.angle_beta   90.00
_cell.angle_gamma   90.00
#
_symmetry.space_group_name_H-M   'P 1'
#
loop_
_entity.id
_entity.type
_entity.pdbx_description
1 polymer ?
#
loop_
_entity_poly.entity_id
_entity_poly.type
_entity_poly.pdbx_seq_one_letter_code
_entity_poly.pdbx_strand_id
1 'polypeptide(L)'
;MAPLGDGGAAAAAASNNLVVSFGEMLIDFVPDVAGLSLAESGGFVKAPGGAPANVACAIAKLGGSSAFVGKFGDDEFGHMLVNILKQNNVNAEGCLFDKAN
;
A
#
# COMPACT_ATOMS: atom_id res chain seq x y z
N MET A 1 33.40 39.70 20.91
CA MET A 1 32.71 38.40 21.00
C MET A 1 31.39 38.57 20.28
N ALA A 2 31.32 38.20 18.99
CA ALA A 2 30.09 38.26 18.21
C ALA A 2 29.28 36.97 18.45
N PRO A 3 27.93 37.00 18.44
CA PRO A 3 27.16 35.77 18.45
C PRO A 3 27.42 35.03 17.13
N LEU A 4 27.85 33.77 17.24
CA LEU A 4 27.88 32.84 16.13
C LEU A 4 26.42 32.62 15.72
N GLY A 5 26.05 33.12 14.55
CA GLY A 5 24.80 32.76 13.90
C GLY A 5 24.77 31.25 13.75
N ASP A 6 23.78 30.64 14.38
CA ASP A 6 23.34 29.29 14.10
C ASP A 6 22.88 29.27 12.65
N GLY A 7 23.85 28.98 11.78
CA GLY A 7 23.65 28.76 10.36
C GLY A 7 22.39 27.92 10.20
N GLY A 8 21.41 28.52 9.53
CA GLY A 8 20.15 27.88 9.21
C GLY A 8 20.45 26.46 8.80
N ALA A 9 19.86 25.51 9.53
CA ALA A 9 19.83 24.12 9.16
C ALA A 9 19.20 24.10 7.77
N ALA A 10 20.05 24.14 6.75
CA ALA A 10 19.68 23.89 5.38
C ALA A 10 18.99 22.54 5.45
N ALA A 11 17.67 22.58 5.27
CA ALA A 11 16.84 21.39 5.19
C ALA A 11 17.60 20.41 4.30
N ALA A 12 18.10 19.33 4.91
CA ALA A 12 18.84 18.31 4.21
C ALA A 12 17.98 17.94 3.01
N ALA A 13 18.47 18.21 1.80
CA ALA A 13 17.73 17.98 0.58
C ALA A 13 17.15 16.56 0.66
N ALA A 14 15.82 16.46 0.75
CA ALA A 14 15.15 15.19 0.96
C ALA A 14 15.59 14.27 -0.17
N SER A 15 16.38 13.24 0.16
CA SER A 15 16.72 12.22 -0.81
C SER A 15 15.40 11.56 -1.20
N ASN A 16 15.00 11.73 -2.46
CA ASN A 16 13.79 11.13 -3.05
C ASN A 16 13.99 9.61 -3.21
N ASN A 17 14.13 8.90 -2.08
CA ASN A 17 14.28 7.46 -2.04
C ASN A 17 12.89 6.82 -2.13
N LEU A 18 12.31 6.86 -3.32
CA LEU A 18 11.05 6.22 -3.63
C LEU A 18 11.28 4.74 -3.93
N VAL A 19 10.65 3.86 -3.15
CA VAL A 19 10.60 2.42 -3.46
C VAL A 19 9.33 2.12 -4.24
N VAL A 20 9.49 1.62 -5.48
CA VAL A 20 8.37 1.25 -6.33
C VAL A 20 8.20 -0.26 -6.31
N SER A 21 7.03 -0.73 -5.90
CA SER A 21 6.65 -2.14 -5.93
C SER A 21 5.68 -2.38 -7.09
N PHE A 22 5.93 -3.44 -7.86
CA PHE A 22 5.12 -3.82 -9.01
C PHE A 22 4.52 -5.20 -8.75
N GLY A 23 3.24 -5.38 -9.09
CA GLY A 23 2.63 -6.70 -9.07
C GLY A 23 1.12 -6.67 -8.94
N GLU A 24 0.59 -7.75 -8.39
CA GLU A 24 -0.84 -7.91 -8.12
C GLU A 24 -1.18 -7.62 -6.66
N MET A 25 -2.42 -7.20 -6.46
CA MET A 25 -3.06 -7.08 -5.16
C MET A 25 -4.41 -7.77 -5.29
N LEU A 26 -4.74 -8.62 -4.33
CA LEU A 26 -5.89 -9.51 -4.37
C LEU A 26 -6.69 -9.44 -3.07
N ILE A 27 -7.82 -10.14 -3.03
CA ILE A 27 -8.65 -10.26 -1.84
C ILE A 27 -8.45 -11.67 -1.27
N ASP A 28 -7.90 -11.73 -0.07
CA ASP A 28 -7.81 -12.94 0.70
C ASP A 28 -9.12 -13.12 1.47
N PHE A 29 -9.78 -14.26 1.27
CA PHE A 29 -10.92 -14.66 2.10
C PHE A 29 -10.40 -15.43 3.30
N VAL A 30 -10.38 -14.77 4.45
CA VAL A 30 -9.89 -15.34 5.70
C VAL A 30 -11.10 -15.84 6.51
N PRO A 31 -11.10 -17.08 7.04
CA PRO A 31 -12.16 -17.55 7.93
C PRO A 31 -12.39 -16.56 9.07
N ASP A 32 -13.65 -16.24 9.35
CA ASP A 32 -14.03 -15.36 10.45
C ASP A 32 -13.78 -16.00 11.83
N VAL A 33 -13.81 -17.34 11.90
CA VAL A 33 -13.48 -18.15 13.07
C VAL A 33 -12.12 -18.82 12.88
N ALA A 34 -11.21 -18.55 13.81
CA ALA A 34 -9.87 -19.14 13.81
C ALA A 34 -9.89 -20.65 14.11
N GLY A 35 -8.95 -21.38 13.50
CA GLY A 35 -8.75 -22.81 13.74
C GLY A 35 -9.66 -23.74 12.94
N LEU A 36 -10.58 -23.19 12.13
CA LEU A 36 -11.37 -23.97 11.18
C LEU A 36 -10.64 -24.07 9.84
N SER A 37 -10.88 -25.18 9.12
CA SER A 37 -10.50 -25.27 7.72
C SER A 37 -11.39 -24.39 6.84
N LEU A 38 -10.95 -24.11 5.61
CA LEU A 38 -11.75 -23.38 4.63
C LEU A 38 -13.09 -24.08 4.32
N ALA A 39 -13.12 -25.42 4.38
CA ALA A 39 -14.32 -26.20 4.09
C ALA A 39 -15.35 -26.16 5.23
N GLU A 40 -14.90 -25.93 6.46
CA GLU A 40 -15.76 -25.88 7.66
C GLU A 40 -16.19 -24.45 8.01
N SER A 41 -15.55 -23.45 7.42
CA SER A 41 -15.83 -22.04 7.67
C SER A 41 -17.20 -21.65 7.09
N GLY A 42 -18.07 -21.11 7.95
CA GLY A 42 -19.39 -20.60 7.57
C GLY A 42 -19.38 -19.15 7.07
N GLY A 43 -18.25 -18.45 7.21
CA GLY A 43 -18.13 -17.02 6.92
C GLY A 43 -16.68 -16.60 6.70
N PHE A 44 -16.50 -15.60 5.83
CA PHE A 44 -15.18 -15.06 5.50
C PHE A 44 -15.15 -13.56 5.67
N VAL A 45 -14.02 -13.07 6.18
CA VAL A 45 -13.67 -11.65 6.12
C VAL A 45 -12.78 -11.41 4.90
N LYS A 46 -13.03 -10.30 4.21
CA LYS A 46 -12.19 -9.84 3.10
C LYS A 46 -10.96 -9.15 3.66
N ALA A 47 -9.78 -9.64 3.34
CA ALA A 47 -8.51 -9.00 3.67
C ALA A 47 -7.74 -8.62 2.38
N PRO A 48 -7.08 -7.45 2.33
CA PRO A 48 -6.19 -7.13 1.22
C PRO A 48 -4.94 -8.02 1.26
N GLY A 49 -4.67 -8.70 0.15
CA GLY A 49 -3.51 -9.56 -0.07
C GLY A 49 -2.58 -9.06 -1.16
N GLY A 50 -1.41 -9.69 -1.30
CA GLY A 50 -0.41 -9.37 -2.33
C GLY A 50 0.94 -8.94 -1.73
N ALA A 51 1.99 -9.74 -1.99
CA ALA A 51 3.31 -9.49 -1.42
C ALA A 51 3.91 -8.11 -1.79
N PRO A 52 3.84 -7.63 -3.05
CA PRO A 52 4.40 -6.32 -3.40
C PRO A 52 3.60 -5.16 -2.78
N ALA A 53 2.28 -5.28 -2.65
CA ALA A 53 1.44 -4.30 -1.97
C ALA A 53 1.78 -4.21 -0.48
N ASN A 54 1.97 -5.35 0.18
CA ASN A 54 2.38 -5.42 1.58
C ASN A 54 3.76 -4.77 1.82
N VAL A 55 4.71 -4.94 0.90
CA VAL A 55 6.03 -4.28 0.98
C VAL A 55 5.90 -2.77 0.88
N ALA A 56 5.14 -2.26 -0.10
CA ALA A 56 4.92 -0.81 -0.24
C ALA A 56 4.26 -0.22 1.03
N CYS A 57 3.21 -0.87 1.53
CA CYS A 57 2.55 -0.46 2.78
C CYS A 57 3.50 -0.50 3.98
N ALA A 58 4.37 -1.51 4.10
CA ALA A 58 5.35 -1.59 5.17
C ALA A 58 6.37 -0.43 5.12
N ILE A 59 6.87 -0.09 3.94
CA ILE A 59 7.80 1.02 3.74
C ILE A 59 7.13 2.35 4.14
N ALA A 60 5.91 2.58 3.68
CA ALA A 60 5.15 3.78 4.03
C ALA A 60 4.90 3.87 5.55
N LYS A 61 4.53 2.76 6.20
CA LYS A 61 4.33 2.70 7.65
C LYS A 61 5.59 2.98 8.46
N LEU A 62 6.76 2.65 7.93
CA LEU A 62 8.07 2.91 8.56
C LEU A 62 8.60 4.33 8.27
N GLY A 63 7.82 5.18 7.60
CA GLY A 63 8.19 6.57 7.29
C GLY A 63 8.97 6.73 5.97
N GLY A 64 9.09 5.67 5.17
CA GLY A 64 9.68 5.73 3.83
C GLY A 64 8.68 6.19 2.77
N SER A 65 9.18 6.57 1.60
CA SER A 65 8.36 6.87 0.42
C SER A 65 8.18 5.62 -0.43
N SER A 66 6.94 5.25 -0.76
CA SER A 66 6.66 4.09 -1.62
C SER A 66 5.56 4.36 -2.65
N ALA A 67 5.62 3.61 -3.74
CA ALA A 67 4.61 3.58 -4.78
C ALA A 67 4.25 2.14 -5.16
N PHE A 68 3.03 1.94 -5.64
CA PHE A 68 2.57 0.67 -6.17
C PHE A 68 2.10 0.83 -7.62
N VAL A 69 2.50 -0.11 -8.46
CA VAL A 69 2.10 -0.18 -9.87
C VAL A 69 1.44 -1.52 -10.13
N GLY A 70 0.23 -1.47 -10.68
CA GLY A 70 -0.58 -2.65 -10.95
C GLY A 70 -1.82 -2.32 -11.79
N LYS A 71 -2.49 -3.37 -12.27
CA LYS A 71 -3.77 -3.27 -12.97
C LYS A 71 -4.86 -3.86 -12.08
N PHE A 72 -5.99 -3.16 -12.00
CA PHE A 72 -7.16 -3.54 -11.20
C PHE A 72 -8.40 -3.61 -12.08
N GLY A 73 -9.40 -4.40 -11.69
CA GLY A 73 -10.71 -4.34 -12.31
C GLY A 73 -11.40 -3.00 -12.00
N ASP A 74 -12.09 -2.41 -12.96
CA ASP A 74 -12.95 -1.23 -12.77
C ASP A 74 -14.28 -1.65 -12.10
N ASP A 75 -14.17 -2.20 -10.89
CA ASP A 75 -15.26 -2.68 -10.07
C ASP A 75 -15.06 -2.29 -8.59
N GLU A 76 -16.06 -2.56 -7.75
CA GLU A 76 -16.02 -2.19 -6.33
C GLU A 76 -14.82 -2.79 -5.58
N PHE A 77 -14.35 -3.97 -5.99
CA PHE A 77 -13.20 -4.63 -5.39
C PHE A 77 -11.89 -3.96 -5.79
N GLY A 78 -11.71 -3.65 -7.08
CA GLY A 78 -10.54 -2.93 -7.55
C GLY A 78 -10.42 -1.54 -6.91
N HIS A 79 -11.52 -0.79 -6.86
CA HIS A 79 -11.55 0.52 -6.20
C HIS A 79 -11.26 0.42 -4.70
N MET A 80 -11.75 -0.63 -4.02
CA MET A 80 -11.46 -0.91 -2.63
C MET A 80 -9.96 -1.18 -2.39
N LEU A 81 -9.32 -2.02 -3.20
CA LEU A 81 -7.90 -2.35 -3.07
C LEU A 81 -7.02 -1.11 -3.28
N VAL A 82 -7.28 -0.31 -4.32
CA VAL A 82 -6.54 0.94 -4.57
C VAL A 82 -6.75 1.96 -3.46
N ASN A 83 -7.94 2.02 -2.86
CA ASN A 83 -8.20 2.90 -1.73
C ASN A 83 -7.41 2.48 -0.47
N ILE A 84 -7.23 1.17 -0.24
CA ILE A 84 -6.40 0.66 0.86
C ILE A 84 -4.94 1.11 0.70
N LEU A 85 -4.38 1.07 -0.51
CA LEU A 85 -3.03 1.59 -0.78
C LEU A 85 -2.92 3.08 -0.40
N LYS A 86 -3.89 3.90 -0.83
CA LYS A 86 -3.94 5.33 -0.51
C LYS A 86 -4.05 5.60 0.98
N GLN A 87 -4.90 4.84 1.69
CA GLN A 87 -5.05 4.94 3.15
C GLN A 87 -3.77 4.57 3.92
N ASN A 88 -2.90 3.76 3.33
CA ASN A 88 -1.59 3.40 3.90
C ASN A 88 -0.46 4.32 3.42
N ASN A 89 -0.77 5.49 2.83
CA ASN A 89 0.19 6.46 2.30
C ASN A 89 1.12 5.91 1.20
N VAL A 90 0.64 4.95 0.41
CA VAL A 90 1.35 4.46 -0.80
C VAL A 90 0.90 5.30 -2.00
N ASN A 91 1.85 5.78 -2.80
CA ASN A 91 1.51 6.43 -4.08
C ASN A 91 0.89 5.40 -5.04
N ALA A 92 -0.35 5.65 -5.46
CA ALA A 92 -1.15 4.77 -6.30
C ALA A 92 -1.37 5.33 -7.74
N GLU A 93 -0.59 6.31 -8.19
CA GLU A 93 -0.70 6.87 -9.56
C GLU A 93 -0.42 5.83 -10.64
N GLY A 94 0.38 4.80 -10.34
CA GLY A 94 0.63 3.66 -11.22
C GLY A 94 -0.46 2.58 -11.19
N CYS A 95 -1.55 2.78 -10.46
CA CYS A 95 -2.68 1.85 -10.43
C CYS A 95 -3.67 2.19 -11.55
N LEU A 96 -3.76 1.32 -12.55
CA LEU A 96 -4.66 1.50 -13.68
C LEU A 96 -5.85 0.56 -13.58
N PHE A 97 -7.02 1.03 -14.01
CA PHE A 97 -8.25 0.24 -14.03
C PHE A 97 -8.51 -0.32 -15.43
N ASP A 98 -9.09 -1.52 -15.48
CA ASP A 98 -9.55 -2.16 -16.71
C ASP A 98 -11.02 -2.50 -16.62
N LYS A 99 -11.79 -2.20 -17.67
CA LYS A 99 -13.23 -2.47 -17.69
C LYS A 99 -13.45 -3.93 -18.08
N ALA A 100 -14.37 -4.60 -17.40
CA ALA A 100 -14.86 -5.88 -17.86
C ALA A 100 -15.49 -5.71 -19.26
N ASN A 101 -15.09 -6.55 -20.20
CA ASN A 101 -15.66 -6.59 -21.56
C ASN A 101 -17.14 -6.98 -21.56
#